data_AF-A0A965Q7G8-F1
#
_entry.id   AF-A0A965Q7G8-F1
#
_cell.length_a   1.000
_cell.length_b   1.000
_cell.length_c   1.000
_cell.angle_alpha   90.00
_cell.angle_beta   90.00
_cell.angle_gamma   90.00
#
_symmetry.space_group_name_H-M   'P 1'
#
loop_
_entity.id
_entity.type
_entity.pdbx_description
1 polymer ?
#
loop_
_entity_poly.entity_id
_entity_poly.type
_entity_poly.pdbx_seq_one_letter_code
_entity_poly.pdbx_strand_id
1 'polypeptide(L)' 'IKLLINKLSELLANDDTEANDLLERSQDVFIQYFGKEMFSKISEALQNFDFESALNLANEKLVK' A
#
# COMPACT_ATOMS: atom_id res chain seq x y z
N ILE A 1 2.30 1.21 -12.27
CA ILE A 1 2.36 1.43 -10.81
C ILE A 1 1.39 2.50 -10.31
N LYS A 2 1.32 3.74 -10.86
CA LYS A 2 0.37 4.78 -10.40
C LYS A 2 -1.08 4.29 -10.22
N LEU A 3 -1.59 3.49 -11.15
CA LEU A 3 -2.95 2.92 -11.09
C LEU A 3 -3.13 1.91 -9.95
N LEU A 4 -2.08 1.15 -9.63
CA LEU A 4 -2.06 0.22 -8.48
C LEU A 4 -1.98 0.98 -7.17
N ILE A 5 -1.21 2.07 -7.09
CA ILE A 5 -1.13 2.89 -5.88
C ILE A 5 -2.44 3.64 -5.64
N ASN A 6 -3.08 4.16 -6.68
CA ASN A 6 -4.41 4.75 -6.55
C ASN A 6 -5.42 3.71 -6.07
N LYS A 7 -5.46 2.52 -6.68
CA LYS A 7 -6.33 1.44 -6.22
C LYS A 7 -6.03 1.04 -4.78
N LEU A 8 -4.75 0.89 -4.43
CA LEU A 8 -4.36 0.58 -3.06
C LEU A 8 -4.84 1.68 -2.11
N SER A 9 -4.64 2.96 -2.47
CA SER A 9 -5.07 4.09 -1.65
C SER A 9 -6.59 4.16 -1.52
N GLU A 10 -7.33 3.84 -2.58
CA GLU A 10 -8.80 3.74 -2.51
C GLU A 10 -9.23 2.59 -1.61
N LEU A 11 -8.66 1.40 -1.76
CA LEU A 11 -8.99 0.25 -0.92
C LEU A 11 -8.63 0.50 0.55
N LEU A 12 -7.45 1.07 0.81
CA LEU A 12 -7.01 1.50 2.13
C LEU A 12 -7.93 2.59 2.73
N ALA A 13 -8.39 3.55 1.92
CA ALA A 13 -9.32 4.58 2.38
C ALA A 13 -10.75 4.07 2.63
N ASN A 14 -11.10 2.89 2.12
CA ASN A 14 -12.39 2.24 2.33
C ASN A 14 -12.31 1.07 3.34
N ASP A 15 -11.18 0.92 4.05
CA ASP A 15 -10.91 -0.21 4.95
C ASP A 15 -11.13 -1.59 4.28
N ASP A 16 -10.90 -1.63 2.97
CA ASP A 16 -11.19 -2.80 2.15
C ASP A 16 -10.05 -3.81 2.26
N THR A 17 -10.39 -5.04 2.64
CA THR A 17 -9.41 -6.13 2.79
C THR A 17 -8.80 -6.54 1.45
N GLU A 18 -9.41 -6.17 0.31
CA GLU A 18 -8.80 -6.29 -1.01
C GLU A 18 -7.52 -5.46 -1.14
N ALA A 19 -7.28 -4.45 -0.30
CA ALA A 19 -6.03 -3.72 -0.27
C ALA A 19 -4.84 -4.66 -0.04
N ASN A 20 -4.97 -5.65 0.85
CA ASN A 20 -3.91 -6.63 1.10
C ASN A 20 -3.69 -7.55 -0.11
N ASP A 21 -4.75 -8.02 -0.75
CA ASP A 21 -4.66 -8.88 -1.94
C ASP A 21 -4.01 -8.15 -3.12
N LEU A 22 -4.39 -6.89 -3.33
CA LEU A 22 -3.81 -6.03 -4.37
C LEU A 22 -2.34 -5.71 -4.08
N LEU A 23 -2.00 -5.47 -2.81
CA LEU A 23 -0.63 -5.25 -2.36
C LEU A 23 0.24 -6.50 -2.60
N GLU A 24 -0.22 -7.68 -2.19
CA GLU A 24 0.49 -8.95 -2.37
C GLU A 24 0.65 -9.32 -3.85
N ARG A 25 -0.42 -9.21 -4.64
CA ARG A 25 -0.38 -9.47 -6.10
C ARG A 25 0.61 -8.56 -6.82
N SER A 26 0.79 -7.35 -6.32
CA SER A 26 1.65 -6.35 -6.92
C SER A 26 2.92 -6.08 -6.11
N GLN A 27 3.28 -6.98 -5.18
CA GLN A 27 4.36 -6.74 -4.22
C GLN A 27 5.67 -6.39 -4.93
N ASP A 28 5.96 -7.07 -6.03
CA ASP A 28 7.21 -6.89 -6.77
C ASP A 28 7.33 -5.46 -7.31
N VAL A 29 6.22 -4.93 -7.82
CA VAL A 29 6.13 -3.57 -8.36
C VAL A 29 6.14 -2.53 -7.23
N PHE A 30 5.44 -2.79 -6.12
CA PHE A 30 5.46 -1.93 -4.96
C PHE A 30 6.84 -1.89 -4.29
N ILE A 31 7.51 -3.03 -4.12
CA ILE A 31 8.87 -3.15 -3.58
C ILE A 31 9.87 -2.42 -4.49
N GLN A 32 9.75 -2.52 -5.81
CA GLN A 32 10.61 -1.75 -6.73
C GLN A 32 10.36 -0.25 -6.65
N TYR A 33 9.12 0.19 -6.46
CA TYR A 33 8.77 1.61 -6.50
C TYR A 33 8.94 2.33 -5.16
N PHE A 34 8.40 1.75 -4.09
CA PHE A 34 8.49 2.27 -2.72
C PHE A 34 9.81 1.91 -2.05
N GLY A 35 10.42 0.80 -2.47
CA GLY A 35 11.50 0.15 -1.72
C GLY A 35 10.94 -0.89 -0.75
N LYS A 36 11.74 -1.94 -0.50
CA LYS A 36 11.38 -3.05 0.39
C LYS A 36 10.99 -2.59 1.79
N GLU A 37 11.62 -1.51 2.29
CA GLU A 37 11.36 -0.94 3.61
C GLU A 37 9.94 -0.37 3.74
N MET A 38 9.51 0.46 2.77
CA MET A 38 8.16 1.04 2.77
C MET A 38 7.11 0.01 2.46
N PHE A 39 7.38 -0.92 1.54
CA PHE A 39 6.49 -2.04 1.30
C PHE A 39 6.25 -2.86 2.57
N SER A 40 7.31 -3.21 3.31
CA SER A 40 7.15 -3.92 4.59
C SER A 40 6.30 -3.13 5.57
N LYS A 41 6.48 -1.81 5.69
CA LYS A 41 5.64 -0.99 6.58
C LYS A 41 4.18 -0.96 6.15
N ILE A 42 3.90 -0.83 4.85
CA ILE A 42 2.52 -0.83 4.31
C ILE A 42 1.88 -2.20 4.53
N SER A 43 2.61 -3.28 4.24
CA SER A 43 2.15 -4.66 4.45
C SER A 43 1.90 -4.96 5.91
N GLU A 44 2.78 -4.50 6.82
CA GLU A 44 2.64 -4.69 8.26
C GLU A 44 1.43 -3.91 8.79
N ALA A 45 1.24 -2.66 8.34
CA ALA A 45 0.05 -1.88 8.66
C ALA A 45 -1.24 -2.56 8.16
N LEU A 46 -1.25 -3.06 6.93
CA LEU A 46 -2.37 -3.84 6.37
C LEU A 46 -2.68 -5.12 7.17
N GLN A 47 -1.65 -5.86 7.59
CA GLN A 47 -1.82 -7.05 8.43
C GLN A 47 -2.36 -6.74 9.83
N ASN A 48 -2.07 -5.54 10.35
CA ASN A 48 -2.61 -5.06 11.61
C ASN A 48 -3.99 -4.39 11.47
N PHE A 49 -4.62 -4.44 10.28
CA PHE A 49 -5.85 -3.71 9.95
C PHE A 49 -5.72 -2.19 10.11
N ASP A 50 -4.48 -1.69 10.03
CA ASP A 50 -4.11 -0.29 10.18
C ASP A 50 -4.07 0.37 8.79
N PHE A 51 -5.26 0.45 8.16
CA PHE A 51 -5.40 0.94 6.79
C PHE A 51 -5.04 2.43 6.67
N GLU A 52 -5.27 3.21 7.72
CA GLU A 52 -4.91 4.63 7.80
C GLU A 52 -3.39 4.82 7.74
N SER A 53 -2.62 4.04 8.52
CA SER A 53 -1.15 4.06 8.47
C SER A 53 -0.62 3.59 7.12
N ALA A 54 -1.19 2.52 6.56
CA ALA A 54 -0.83 2.02 5.24
C ALA A 54 -1.08 3.07 4.14
N LEU A 55 -2.21 3.79 4.22
CA LEU A 55 -2.58 4.84 3.27
C LEU A 55 -1.62 6.02 3.35
N ASN A 56 -1.26 6.42 4.56
CA ASN A 56 -0.35 7.52 4.79
C ASN A 56 1.05 7.19 4.25
N LEU A 57 1.55 5.98 4.51
CA LEU A 57 2.83 5.49 3.98
C LEU A 57 2.83 5.39 2.44
N ALA A 58 1.72 4.93 1.85
CA ALA A 58 1.57 4.84 0.40
C ALA A 58 1.52 6.25 -0.26
N ASN A 59 0.87 7.22 0.39
CA ASN A 59 0.80 8.60 -0.10
C ASN A 59 2.10 9.38 0.10
N GLU A 60 2.85 9.16 1.18
CA GLU A 60 4.10 9.88 1.47
C GLU A 60 5.12 9.78 0.31
N LYS A 61 5.11 8.63 -0.39
CA LYS A 61 5.96 8.35 -1.55
C LYS A 61 5.39 8.77 -2.90
N LEU A 62 4.08 9.04 -2.99
CA LEU A 62 3.44 9.56 -4.20
C LEU A 62 3.70 11.06 -4.40
N VAL A 63 3.97 11.79 -3.30
CA VAL A 63 4.08 13.25 -3.28
C VAL A 63 5.52 13.74 -3.52
N LYS A 64 6.51 12.85 -3.66
CA LYS A 64 7.93 13.20 -3.90
C LYS A 64 8.45 12.78 -5.27
#